data_AF-A0A953BM46-F1
#
_entry.id   AF-A0A953BM46-F1
#
_cell.length_a   1.000
_cell.length_b   1.000
_cell.length_c   1.000
_cell.angle_alpha   90.00
_cell.angle_beta   90.00
_cell.angle_gamma   90.00
#
_symmetry.space_group_name_H-M   'P 1'
#
loop_
_entity.id
_entity.type
_entity.pdbx_description
1 polymer ?
#
loop_
_entity_poly.entity_id
_entity_poly.type
_entity_poly.pdbx_seq_one_letter_code
_entity_poly.pdbx_strand_id
1 'polypeptide(L)'
;MISTVCLGQDTGAPEHPPATAHDPEAGWSLRLPPRWREVAPEVLERINRLAESLAPGSSLRYTHAFTTDEAGLLVSPYVLVQVVEAPLRSATFEDVEFMLRSGVIQTGVDQAISQSEGAGRSASAGGVVLDRQRGVATFDLDVEQATGERTRARIWMFLAADRIIQLNGYDHAESFDRSVEDLERLAAAFRFEPGRGFRPAEAPRAGSGAPWGILSAVGLGVIGALVVVMIRRRTHMPRR
;
A
#
# COMPACT_ATOMS: atom_id res chain seq x y z
N MET A 1 -6.65 -17.32 -57.92
CA MET A 1 -5.49 -17.13 -57.02
C MET A 1 -5.90 -16.10 -55.98
N ILE A 2 -5.99 -16.54 -54.73
CA ILE A 2 -6.27 -15.73 -53.54
C ILE A 2 -4.93 -15.30 -52.96
N SER A 3 -4.72 -14.02 -52.69
CA SER A 3 -3.78 -13.44 -51.69
C SER A 3 -3.66 -11.94 -51.95
N THR A 4 -3.55 -11.04 -50.99
CA THR A 4 -3.76 -11.01 -49.55
C THR A 4 -3.82 -9.52 -49.23
N VAL A 5 -4.88 -9.09 -48.56
CA VAL A 5 -4.99 -7.74 -48.01
C VAL A 5 -4.11 -7.68 -46.76
N CYS A 6 -3.02 -6.93 -46.81
CA CYS A 6 -2.26 -6.59 -45.61
C CYS A 6 -2.99 -5.48 -44.84
N LEU A 7 -3.95 -5.87 -44.00
CA LEU A 7 -4.43 -5.04 -42.89
C LEU A 7 -3.61 -5.39 -41.66
N GLY A 8 -2.63 -4.54 -41.38
CA GLY A 8 -1.95 -4.47 -40.09
C GLY A 8 -1.92 -3.01 -39.68
N GLN A 9 -3.08 -2.43 -39.36
CA GLN A 9 -3.08 -1.18 -38.62
C GLN A 9 -2.71 -1.52 -37.18
N ASP A 10 -1.48 -1.16 -36.85
CA ASP A 10 -0.98 -0.98 -35.51
C ASP A 10 -1.90 0.02 -34.79
N THR A 11 -2.90 -0.48 -34.06
CA THR A 11 -3.70 0.34 -33.15
C THR A 11 -2.84 0.63 -31.93
N GLY A 12 -1.86 1.51 -32.10
CA GLY A 12 -1.17 2.17 -31.01
C GLY A 12 -2.22 2.91 -30.20
N ALA A 13 -2.61 2.33 -29.06
CA ALA A 13 -3.35 3.06 -28.04
C ALA A 13 -2.56 4.34 -27.73
N PRO A 14 -3.22 5.50 -27.56
CA PRO A 14 -2.49 6.73 -27.26
C PRO A 14 -1.75 6.54 -25.93
N GLU A 15 -0.43 6.37 -26.01
CA GLU A 15 0.47 6.43 -24.87
C GLU A 15 0.34 7.82 -24.27
N HIS A 16 -0.48 7.93 -23.21
CA HIS A 16 -0.49 9.13 -22.40
C HIS A 16 0.90 9.21 -21.73
N PRO A 17 1.55 10.39 -21.74
CA PRO A 17 2.84 10.54 -21.09
C PRO A 17 2.71 10.11 -19.63
N PRO A 18 3.69 9.38 -19.07
CA PRO A 18 3.58 8.83 -17.74
C PRO A 18 3.37 9.96 -16.72
N ALA A 19 2.19 9.94 -16.08
CA ALA A 19 1.85 10.89 -15.02
C ALA A 19 2.80 10.70 -13.83
N THR A 20 3.09 11.76 -13.09
CA THR A 20 3.91 11.69 -11.88
C THR A 20 3.10 12.21 -10.70
N ALA A 21 2.80 11.33 -9.75
CA ALA A 21 2.25 11.70 -8.46
C ALA A 21 3.39 12.11 -7.51
N HIS A 22 3.14 13.06 -6.63
CA HIS A 22 4.14 13.52 -5.68
C HIS A 22 3.49 14.10 -4.43
N ASP A 23 4.16 13.93 -3.30
CA ASP A 23 3.78 14.51 -2.02
C ASP A 23 5.02 15.23 -1.47
N PRO A 24 5.11 16.56 -1.66
CA PRO A 24 6.29 17.32 -1.26
C PRO A 24 6.43 17.44 0.26
N GLU A 25 5.34 17.32 1.02
CA GLU A 25 5.40 17.32 2.49
C GLU A 25 6.02 16.01 3.02
N ALA A 26 5.62 14.88 2.43
CA ALA A 26 6.19 13.58 2.72
C ALA A 26 7.50 13.29 1.96
N GLY A 27 7.88 14.15 1.00
CA GLY A 27 9.15 14.12 0.28
C GLY A 27 9.29 12.92 -0.66
N TRP A 28 8.24 12.54 -1.37
CA TRP A 28 8.28 11.44 -2.34
C TRP A 28 7.62 11.77 -3.68
N SER A 29 8.00 11.00 -4.70
CA SER A 29 7.42 11.02 -6.04
C SER A 29 7.23 9.60 -6.56
N LEU A 30 6.26 9.42 -7.44
CA LEU A 30 5.91 8.15 -8.07
C LEU A 30 5.55 8.39 -9.53
N ARG A 31 6.36 7.83 -10.44
CA ARG A 31 6.00 7.81 -11.86
C ARG A 31 5.00 6.68 -12.10
N LEU A 32 3.81 7.05 -12.56
CA LEU A 32 2.74 6.11 -12.87
C LEU A 32 2.99 5.46 -14.24
N PRO A 33 2.91 4.11 -14.33
CA PRO A 33 2.90 3.44 -15.63
C PRO A 33 1.65 3.85 -16.46
N PRO A 34 1.66 3.73 -17.80
CA PRO A 34 0.62 4.31 -18.68
C PRO A 34 -0.83 3.95 -18.38
N ARG A 35 -1.08 2.81 -17.72
CA ARG A 35 -2.43 2.33 -17.36
C ARG A 35 -2.91 2.80 -16.00
N TRP A 36 -2.01 3.30 -15.16
CA TRP A 36 -2.29 3.75 -13.82
C TRP A 36 -2.64 5.22 -13.81
N ARG A 37 -3.68 5.56 -13.07
CA ARG A 37 -4.09 6.93 -12.84
C ARG A 37 -4.47 7.13 -11.39
N GLU A 38 -4.44 8.38 -10.96
CA GLU A 38 -4.90 8.75 -9.65
C GLU A 38 -6.43 8.66 -9.57
N VAL A 39 -6.91 8.14 -8.46
CA VAL A 39 -8.33 8.06 -8.12
C VAL A 39 -8.84 9.46 -7.82
N ALA A 40 -10.10 9.74 -8.16
CA ALA A 40 -10.70 11.04 -7.90
C ALA A 40 -10.61 11.43 -6.40
N PRO A 41 -10.26 12.68 -6.05
CA PRO A 41 -10.11 13.11 -4.65
C PRO A 41 -11.32 12.79 -3.78
N GLU A 42 -12.53 12.92 -4.32
CA GLU A 42 -13.79 12.66 -3.60
C GLU A 42 -13.94 11.19 -3.19
N VAL A 43 -13.40 10.27 -4.02
CA VAL A 43 -13.37 8.83 -3.72
C VAL A 43 -12.38 8.57 -2.59
N LEU A 44 -11.19 9.18 -2.64
CA LEU A 44 -10.19 9.06 -1.57
C LEU A 44 -10.69 9.63 -0.23
N GLU A 45 -11.33 10.79 -0.25
CA GLU A 45 -11.96 11.36 0.95
C GLU A 45 -13.03 10.44 1.53
N ARG A 46 -13.85 9.82 0.67
CA ARG A 46 -14.86 8.85 1.12
C ARG A 46 -14.22 7.63 1.77
N ILE A 47 -13.11 7.12 1.21
CA ILE A 47 -12.33 6.03 1.80
C ILE A 47 -11.83 6.45 3.18
N ASN A 48 -11.24 7.63 3.31
CA ASN A 48 -10.73 8.15 4.57
C ASN A 48 -11.83 8.34 5.64
N ARG A 49 -12.99 8.89 5.28
CA ARG A 49 -14.14 9.00 6.21
C ARG A 49 -14.63 7.64 6.70
N LEU A 50 -14.64 6.65 5.80
CA LEU A 50 -15.05 5.29 6.15
C LEU A 50 -13.99 4.62 7.04
N ALA A 51 -12.71 4.88 6.79
CA ALA A 51 -11.61 4.37 7.62
C ALA A 51 -11.65 4.94 9.04
N GLU A 52 -11.86 6.25 9.16
CA GLU A 52 -12.05 6.93 10.46
C GLU A 52 -13.26 6.37 11.22
N SER A 53 -14.36 6.04 10.52
CA SER A 53 -15.54 5.44 11.16
C SER A 53 -15.30 4.03 11.71
N LEU A 54 -14.38 3.28 11.10
CA LEU A 54 -14.05 1.89 11.50
C LEU A 54 -12.96 1.84 12.57
N ALA A 55 -12.08 2.85 12.61
CA ALA A 55 -11.06 2.99 13.63
C ALA A 55 -11.06 4.43 14.19
N PRO A 56 -12.07 4.82 14.98
CA PRO A 56 -12.16 6.17 15.53
C PRO A 56 -10.95 6.53 16.39
N GLY A 57 -10.43 7.74 16.22
CA GLY A 57 -9.25 8.22 16.94
C GLY A 57 -7.91 7.66 16.44
N SER A 58 -7.93 6.81 15.41
CA SER A 58 -6.71 6.40 14.73
C SER A 58 -6.19 7.51 13.82
N SER A 59 -4.87 7.57 13.62
CA SER A 59 -4.22 8.45 12.65
C SER A 59 -4.23 7.88 11.22
N LEU A 60 -5.10 6.91 10.94
CA LEU A 60 -5.16 6.23 9.64
C LEU A 60 -5.70 7.17 8.58
N ARG A 61 -4.82 7.59 7.66
CA ARG A 61 -5.18 8.42 6.53
C ARG A 61 -4.38 8.05 5.29
N TYR A 62 -5.09 7.86 4.20
CA TYR A 62 -4.53 7.69 2.88
C TYR A 62 -4.33 9.05 2.23
N THR A 63 -3.13 9.26 1.67
CA THR A 63 -2.80 10.52 1.00
C THR A 63 -3.06 10.45 -0.50
N HIS A 64 -2.89 9.28 -1.11
CA HIS A 64 -3.12 9.06 -2.54
C HIS A 64 -3.76 7.69 -2.78
N ALA A 65 -4.42 7.54 -3.92
CA ALA A 65 -4.92 6.26 -4.40
C ALA A 65 -4.76 6.18 -5.91
N PHE A 66 -4.38 5.01 -6.42
CA PHE A 66 -4.18 4.77 -7.84
C PHE A 66 -4.97 3.54 -8.28
N THR A 67 -5.45 3.56 -9.51
CA THR A 67 -6.20 2.45 -10.11
C THR A 67 -5.87 2.33 -11.59
N THR A 68 -6.16 1.16 -12.17
CA THR A 68 -6.16 0.97 -13.62
C THR A 68 -7.52 1.28 -14.27
N ASP A 69 -8.56 1.54 -13.47
CA ASP A 69 -9.90 1.89 -13.96
C ASP A 69 -9.93 3.24 -14.67
N GLU A 70 -10.61 3.31 -15.81
CA GLU A 70 -10.58 4.52 -16.63
C GLU A 70 -11.33 5.70 -16.02
N ALA A 71 -12.40 5.40 -15.28
CA ALA A 71 -13.24 6.39 -14.63
C ALA A 71 -12.63 6.92 -13.31
N GLY A 72 -11.45 6.43 -12.92
CA GLY A 72 -10.79 6.84 -11.67
C GLY A 72 -11.52 6.34 -10.42
N LEU A 73 -12.33 5.28 -10.55
CA LEU A 73 -12.99 4.63 -9.43
C LEU A 73 -12.04 3.62 -8.77
N LEU A 74 -12.19 3.36 -7.47
CA LEU A 74 -11.36 2.38 -6.77
C LEU A 74 -11.72 0.93 -7.12
N VAL A 75 -11.33 0.47 -8.30
CA VAL A 75 -11.53 -0.90 -8.80
C VAL A 75 -10.21 -1.65 -8.78
N SER A 76 -10.25 -2.97 -8.53
CA SER A 76 -9.04 -3.79 -8.53
C SER A 76 -8.48 -3.97 -9.95
N PRO A 77 -7.15 -3.99 -10.12
CA PRO A 77 -6.14 -3.72 -9.09
C PRO A 77 -6.06 -2.22 -8.74
N TYR A 78 -5.78 -1.92 -7.46
CA TYR A 78 -5.59 -0.55 -6.99
C TYR A 78 -4.45 -0.46 -5.97
N VAL A 79 -3.89 0.73 -5.80
CA VAL A 79 -2.85 1.04 -4.81
C VAL A 79 -3.35 2.16 -3.92
N LEU A 80 -3.13 2.04 -2.62
CA LEU A 80 -3.31 3.13 -1.67
C LEU A 80 -1.97 3.54 -1.10
N VAL A 81 -1.76 4.85 -0.95
CA VAL A 81 -0.58 5.40 -0.29
C VAL A 81 -0.95 5.89 1.09
N GLN A 82 -0.23 5.41 2.10
CA GLN A 82 -0.37 5.83 3.49
C GLN A 82 0.96 6.40 3.98
N VAL A 83 0.90 7.49 4.73
CA VAL A 83 2.05 8.05 5.44
C VAL A 83 1.89 7.73 6.91
N VAL A 84 2.88 7.04 7.47
CA VAL A 84 2.88 6.61 8.86
C VAL A 84 4.07 7.26 9.56
N GLU A 85 3.81 8.14 10.53
CA GLU A 85 4.89 8.74 11.34
C GLU A 85 5.63 7.66 12.14
N ALA A 86 6.96 7.67 12.05
CA ALA A 86 7.81 6.65 12.67
C ALA A 86 9.18 7.24 13.01
N PRO A 87 9.64 7.22 14.27
CA PRO A 87 10.89 7.87 14.68
C PRO A 87 12.13 7.07 14.26
N LEU A 88 12.46 7.09 12.97
CA LEU A 88 13.54 6.30 12.37
C LEU A 88 14.91 7.01 12.37
N ARG A 89 15.00 8.29 12.75
CA ARG A 89 16.24 9.10 12.63
C ARG A 89 17.44 8.52 13.38
N SER A 90 17.21 7.76 14.44
CA SER A 90 18.24 7.10 15.23
C SER A 90 18.22 5.58 15.10
N ALA A 91 17.40 5.04 14.22
CA ALA A 91 17.27 3.61 14.04
C ALA A 91 18.40 3.07 13.16
N THR A 92 18.85 1.86 13.49
CA THR A 92 19.69 1.02 12.66
C THR A 92 18.83 0.12 11.77
N PHE A 93 19.43 -0.58 10.80
CA PHE A 93 18.68 -1.61 10.08
C PHE A 93 18.31 -2.79 10.99
N GLU A 94 19.12 -3.07 11.99
CA GLU A 94 18.90 -4.11 12.98
C GLU A 94 17.67 -3.80 13.84
N ASP A 95 17.46 -2.53 14.23
CA ASP A 95 16.24 -2.10 14.93
C ASP A 95 14.99 -2.31 14.08
N VAL A 96 15.09 -1.96 12.79
CA VAL A 96 14.00 -2.15 11.83
C VAL A 96 13.71 -3.64 11.61
N GLU A 97 14.73 -4.47 11.40
CA GLU A 97 14.55 -5.92 11.24
C GLU A 97 13.97 -6.58 12.50
N PHE A 98 14.46 -6.19 13.68
CA PHE A 98 13.93 -6.67 14.95
C PHE A 98 12.44 -6.36 15.06
N MET A 99 12.05 -5.13 14.75
CA MET A 99 10.65 -4.71 14.73
C MET A 99 9.82 -5.54 13.74
N LEU A 100 10.28 -5.71 12.51
CA LEU A 100 9.53 -6.46 11.48
C LEU A 100 9.37 -7.94 11.87
N ARG A 101 10.30 -8.49 12.66
CA ARG A 101 10.27 -9.87 13.16
C ARG A 101 9.58 -10.03 14.51
N SER A 102 9.21 -8.94 15.20
CA SER A 102 8.65 -9.00 16.56
C SER A 102 7.19 -9.49 16.59
N GLY A 103 6.60 -9.82 15.44
CA GLY A 103 5.19 -10.16 15.31
C GLY A 103 4.26 -8.95 15.23
N VAL A 104 4.77 -7.72 15.23
CA VAL A 104 3.95 -6.50 15.23
C VAL A 104 2.99 -6.40 14.05
N ILE A 105 3.38 -6.94 12.90
CA ILE A 105 2.51 -7.00 11.72
C ILE A 105 1.34 -7.93 12.00
N GLN A 106 1.59 -9.15 12.50
CA GLN A 106 0.52 -10.08 12.83
C GLN A 106 -0.37 -9.52 13.95
N THR A 107 0.21 -8.85 14.96
CA THR A 107 -0.58 -8.15 15.98
C THR A 107 -1.48 -7.06 15.37
N GLY A 108 -0.98 -6.28 14.41
CA GLY A 108 -1.78 -5.31 13.67
C GLY A 108 -2.91 -5.96 12.86
N VAL A 109 -2.64 -7.12 12.24
CA VAL A 109 -3.66 -7.93 11.55
C VAL A 109 -4.74 -8.39 12.53
N ASP A 110 -4.36 -9.02 13.64
CA ASP A 110 -5.27 -9.54 14.66
C ASP A 110 -6.12 -8.42 15.28
N GLN A 111 -5.51 -7.27 15.53
CA GLN A 111 -6.19 -6.08 16.02
C GLN A 111 -7.21 -5.56 15.00
N ALA A 112 -6.85 -5.45 13.71
CA ALA A 112 -7.78 -5.02 12.67
C ALA A 112 -8.97 -5.98 12.52
N ILE A 113 -8.71 -7.29 12.57
CA ILE A 113 -9.77 -8.31 12.51
C ILE A 113 -10.72 -8.15 13.71
N SER A 114 -10.18 -8.03 14.93
CA SER A 114 -10.99 -7.94 16.15
C SER A 114 -11.83 -6.66 16.23
N GLN A 115 -11.33 -5.55 15.66
CA GLN A 115 -12.09 -4.29 15.52
C GLN A 115 -13.17 -4.37 14.43
N SER A 116 -13.07 -5.32 13.50
CA SER A 116 -14.08 -5.48 12.46
C SER A 116 -15.31 -6.20 13.00
N GLU A 117 -16.48 -5.55 12.98
CA GLU A 117 -17.75 -6.18 13.32
C GLU A 117 -18.07 -7.26 12.26
N GLY A 118 -17.85 -8.53 12.58
CA GLY A 118 -18.25 -9.66 11.72
C GLY A 118 -17.50 -10.95 12.00
N ALA A 119 -18.22 -11.96 12.50
CA ALA A 119 -17.74 -13.35 12.53
C ALA A 119 -17.48 -13.86 11.11
N GLY A 120 -16.42 -14.65 10.93
CA GLY A 120 -16.10 -15.32 9.65
C GLY A 120 -15.10 -14.63 8.74
N ARG A 121 -14.32 -13.67 9.24
CA ARG A 121 -13.18 -13.10 8.50
C ARG A 121 -11.87 -13.68 9.01
N SER A 122 -10.94 -13.89 8.11
CA SER A 122 -9.55 -14.19 8.45
C SER A 122 -8.62 -13.30 7.64
N ALA A 123 -7.49 -12.94 8.23
CA ALA A 123 -6.40 -12.36 7.49
C ALA A 123 -5.09 -12.88 8.05
N SER A 124 -4.09 -12.97 7.18
CA SER A 124 -2.75 -13.41 7.54
C SER A 124 -1.73 -12.58 6.81
N ALA A 125 -0.62 -12.30 7.49
CA ALA A 125 0.54 -11.71 6.86
C ALA A 125 1.57 -12.79 6.49
N GLY A 126 2.12 -12.67 5.29
CA GLY A 126 3.29 -13.43 4.86
C GLY A 126 4.57 -12.98 5.59
N GLY A 127 5.66 -13.69 5.32
CA GLY A 127 6.98 -13.30 5.82
C GLY A 127 7.40 -11.93 5.28
N VAL A 128 8.10 -11.15 6.12
CA VAL A 128 8.62 -9.84 5.73
C VAL A 128 10.02 -9.96 5.15
N VAL A 129 10.25 -9.25 4.05
CA VAL A 129 11.58 -9.12 3.42
C VAL A 129 12.01 -7.66 3.48
N LEU A 130 13.20 -7.39 4.03
CA LEU A 130 13.81 -6.06 4.02
C LEU A 130 14.90 -5.99 2.96
N ASP A 131 14.73 -5.09 2.00
CA ASP A 131 15.79 -4.65 1.09
C ASP A 131 16.53 -3.46 1.72
N ARG A 132 17.69 -3.75 2.33
CA ARG A 132 18.54 -2.73 2.95
C ARG A 132 19.12 -1.73 1.94
N GLN A 133 19.32 -2.13 0.69
CA GLN A 133 19.86 -1.24 -0.33
C GLN A 133 18.84 -0.19 -0.74
N ARG A 134 17.57 -0.58 -0.85
CA ARG A 134 16.47 0.33 -1.20
C ARG A 134 15.79 0.97 0.00
N GLY A 135 16.04 0.46 1.21
CA GLY A 135 15.33 0.89 2.41
C GLY A 135 13.83 0.61 2.32
N VAL A 136 13.45 -0.55 1.78
CA VAL A 136 12.05 -0.96 1.65
C VAL A 136 11.83 -2.31 2.33
N ALA A 137 10.78 -2.40 3.15
CA ALA A 137 10.29 -3.68 3.66
C ALA A 137 9.03 -4.09 2.90
N THR A 138 8.93 -5.35 2.51
CA THR A 138 7.83 -5.89 1.72
C THR A 138 7.22 -7.11 2.40
N PHE A 139 5.90 -7.20 2.41
CA PHE A 139 5.17 -8.39 2.84
C PHE A 139 3.82 -8.49 2.12
N ASP A 140 3.26 -9.67 2.11
CA ASP A 140 1.94 -9.93 1.55
C ASP A 140 0.89 -10.03 2.66
N LEU A 141 -0.33 -9.62 2.35
CA LEU A 141 -1.52 -9.87 3.16
C LEU A 141 -2.50 -10.70 2.34
N ASP A 142 -3.02 -11.76 2.94
CA ASP A 142 -4.18 -12.50 2.44
C ASP A 142 -5.36 -12.18 3.35
N VAL A 143 -6.49 -11.78 2.75
CA VAL A 143 -7.72 -11.46 3.48
C VAL A 143 -8.86 -12.26 2.89
N GLU A 144 -9.53 -13.05 3.72
CA GLU A 144 -10.77 -13.74 3.39
C GLU A 144 -11.93 -13.06 4.11
N GLN A 145 -12.89 -12.60 3.33
CA GLN A 145 -14.12 -12.02 3.85
C GLN A 145 -15.11 -13.14 4.21
N ALA A 146 -16.07 -12.83 5.08
CA ALA A 146 -17.14 -13.77 5.46
C ALA A 146 -18.00 -14.26 4.29
N THR A 147 -17.93 -13.62 3.12
CA THR A 147 -18.58 -14.06 1.89
C THR A 147 -17.79 -15.13 1.12
N GLY A 148 -16.59 -15.48 1.57
CA GLY A 148 -15.62 -16.30 0.84
C GLY A 148 -14.82 -15.51 -0.21
N GLU A 149 -15.09 -14.21 -0.39
CA GLU A 149 -14.28 -13.38 -1.28
C GLU A 149 -12.88 -13.19 -0.70
N ARG A 150 -11.85 -13.45 -1.51
CA ARG A 150 -10.45 -13.33 -1.12
C ARG A 150 -9.77 -12.17 -1.83
N THR A 151 -9.14 -11.30 -1.05
CA THR A 151 -8.29 -10.21 -1.51
C THR A 151 -6.85 -10.51 -1.12
N ARG A 152 -5.91 -10.27 -2.03
CA ARG A 152 -4.48 -10.29 -1.73
C ARG A 152 -3.94 -8.87 -1.84
N ALA A 153 -3.02 -8.54 -0.95
CA ALA A 153 -2.30 -7.29 -1.01
C ALA A 153 -0.80 -7.54 -0.91
N ARG A 154 -0.01 -6.71 -1.60
CA ARG A 154 1.43 -6.56 -1.35
C ARG A 154 1.67 -5.17 -0.80
N ILE A 155 2.34 -5.12 0.33
CA ILE A 155 2.62 -3.90 1.08
C ILE A 155 4.10 -3.60 0.94
N TRP A 156 4.43 -2.40 0.45
CA TRP A 156 5.80 -1.87 0.42
C TRP A 156 5.91 -0.72 1.40
N MET A 157 6.76 -0.90 2.43
CA MET A 157 7.07 0.10 3.44
C MET A 157 8.40 0.77 3.10
N PHE A 158 8.33 1.92 2.43
CA PHE A 158 9.49 2.75 2.13
C PHE A 158 9.89 3.55 3.37
N LEU A 159 11.11 3.33 3.84
CA LEU A 159 11.61 3.92 5.06
C LEU A 159 12.18 5.32 4.77
N ALA A 160 11.67 6.32 5.48
CA ALA A 160 12.24 7.67 5.54
C ALA A 160 12.87 7.92 6.91
N ALA A 161 13.38 9.13 7.13
CA ALA A 161 14.01 9.48 8.40
C ALA A 161 13.01 9.58 9.57
N ASP A 162 11.78 10.01 9.35
CA ASP A 162 10.76 10.25 10.40
C ASP A 162 9.39 9.65 10.09
N ARG A 163 9.29 8.87 9.02
CA ARG A 163 8.04 8.27 8.57
C ARG A 163 8.31 7.02 7.75
N ILE A 164 7.25 6.26 7.53
CA ILE A 164 7.17 5.15 6.58
C ILE A 164 6.12 5.54 5.55
N ILE A 165 6.48 5.47 4.27
CA ILE A 165 5.52 5.60 3.17
C ILE A 165 5.12 4.20 2.76
N GLN A 166 3.86 3.86 2.96
CA GLN A 166 3.33 2.55 2.58
C GLN A 166 2.62 2.66 1.23
N LEU A 167 3.02 1.82 0.28
CA LEU A 167 2.25 1.53 -0.91
C LEU A 167 1.56 0.20 -0.67
N ASN A 168 0.23 0.22 -0.63
CA ASN A 168 -0.60 -0.95 -0.38
C ASN A 168 -1.28 -1.32 -1.70
N GLY A 169 -0.75 -2.31 -2.41
CA GLY A 169 -1.30 -2.77 -3.70
C GLY A 169 -2.24 -3.94 -3.50
N TYR A 170 -3.48 -3.84 -3.99
CA TYR A 170 -4.55 -4.82 -3.79
C TYR A 170 -5.09 -5.37 -5.10
N ASP A 171 -5.45 -6.65 -5.09
CA ASP A 171 -6.28 -7.27 -6.12
C ASP A 171 -7.10 -8.44 -5.54
N HIS A 172 -8.05 -8.95 -6.31
CA HIS A 172 -8.70 -10.23 -6.02
C HIS A 172 -7.67 -11.36 -6.06
N ALA A 173 -7.77 -12.32 -5.14
CA ALA A 173 -6.78 -13.38 -5.00
C ALA A 173 -6.58 -14.19 -6.29
N GLU A 174 -7.65 -14.40 -7.06
CA GLU A 174 -7.64 -15.11 -8.35
C GLU A 174 -6.91 -14.36 -9.49
N SER A 175 -6.74 -13.04 -9.36
CA SER A 175 -6.09 -12.21 -10.37
C SER A 175 -4.73 -11.66 -9.92
N PHE A 176 -4.43 -11.76 -8.62
CA PHE A 176 -3.26 -11.15 -8.00
C PHE A 176 -1.93 -11.57 -8.66
N ASP A 177 -1.75 -12.85 -8.98
CA ASP A 177 -0.50 -13.33 -9.60
C ASP A 177 -0.26 -12.71 -10.99
N ARG A 178 -1.31 -12.23 -11.67
CA ARG A 178 -1.19 -11.50 -12.94
C ARG A 178 -0.90 -10.01 -12.74
N SER A 179 -1.45 -9.41 -11.68
CA SER A 179 -1.29 -7.98 -11.41
C SER A 179 -0.06 -7.65 -10.57
N VAL A 180 0.53 -8.63 -9.88
CA VAL A 180 1.67 -8.40 -8.98
C VAL A 180 2.88 -7.82 -9.71
N GLU A 181 3.16 -8.26 -10.94
CA GLU A 181 4.24 -7.68 -11.75
C GLU A 181 3.99 -6.19 -12.06
N ASP A 182 2.74 -5.82 -12.33
CA ASP A 182 2.35 -4.42 -12.56
C ASP A 182 2.46 -3.58 -11.29
N LEU A 183 2.02 -4.13 -10.15
CA LEU A 183 2.15 -3.47 -8.85
C LEU A 183 3.62 -3.30 -8.44
N GLU A 184 4.46 -4.30 -8.72
CA GLU A 184 5.90 -4.23 -8.49
C GLU A 184 6.58 -3.19 -9.37
N ARG A 185 6.19 -3.07 -10.65
CA ARG A 185 6.67 -2.00 -11.53
C ARG A 185 6.33 -0.62 -10.98
N LEU A 186 5.11 -0.46 -10.44
CA LEU A 186 4.70 0.78 -9.80
C LEU A 186 5.53 1.06 -8.54
N ALA A 187 5.67 0.09 -7.63
CA ALA A 187 6.52 0.25 -6.44
C ALA A 187 8.00 0.49 -6.79
N ALA A 188 8.50 -0.11 -7.86
CA ALA A 188 9.86 0.11 -8.37
C ALA A 188 10.06 1.51 -8.96
N ALA A 189 8.99 2.24 -9.28
CA ALA A 189 9.04 3.63 -9.75
C ALA A 189 8.98 4.65 -8.60
N PHE A 190 8.72 4.22 -7.36
CA PHE A 190 8.71 5.09 -6.18
C PHE A 190 10.10 5.65 -5.88
N ARG A 191 10.20 6.96 -5.63
CA ARG A 191 11.44 7.64 -5.26
C ARG A 191 11.18 8.61 -4.12
N PHE A 192 12.07 8.60 -3.13
CA PHE A 192 12.20 9.73 -2.22
C PHE A 192 12.89 10.90 -2.93
N GLU A 193 12.51 12.11 -2.54
CA GLU A 193 13.32 13.28 -2.84
C GLU A 193 14.74 13.12 -2.26
N PRO A 194 15.75 13.74 -2.87
CA PRO A 194 17.14 13.63 -2.40
C PRO A 194 17.30 13.89 -0.90
N GLY A 195 17.82 12.90 -0.18
CA GLY A 195 18.10 13.00 1.26
C GLY A 195 16.92 12.74 2.20
N ARG A 196 15.72 12.45 1.69
CA ARG A 196 14.54 12.11 2.51
C ARG A 196 14.48 10.65 2.94
N GLY A 197 15.07 9.75 2.14
CA GLY A 197 15.12 8.31 2.44
C GLY A 197 15.85 8.00 3.74
N PHE A 198 15.54 6.84 4.31
CA PHE A 198 16.15 6.35 5.54
C PHE A 198 17.67 6.26 5.43
N ARG A 199 18.35 6.73 6.47
CA ARG A 199 19.79 6.60 6.65
C ARG A 199 20.01 5.91 8.00
N PRO A 200 20.55 4.69 8.02
CA PRO A 200 20.76 3.99 9.28
C PRO A 200 21.78 4.75 10.14
N ALA A 201 21.55 4.77 11.45
CA ALA A 201 22.55 5.25 12.40
C ALA A 201 23.76 4.28 12.44
N GLU A 202 24.96 4.80 12.70
CA GLU A 202 26.18 3.98 12.83
C GLU A 202 26.17 3.08 14.06
N ALA A 203 25.48 3.51 15.12
CA ALA A 203 25.28 2.74 16.34
C ALA A 203 23.90 3.04 16.94
N PRO A 204 23.29 2.06 17.64
CA PRO A 204 22.07 2.31 18.40
C PRO A 204 22.32 3.39 19.45
N ARG A 205 21.47 4.42 19.51
CA ARG A 205 21.53 5.37 20.63
C ARG A 205 21.04 4.67 21.90
N ALA A 206 21.92 4.57 22.90
CA ALA A 206 21.56 4.07 24.22
C ALA A 206 20.36 4.86 24.78
N GLY A 207 19.28 4.17 25.16
CA GLY A 207 18.05 4.77 25.68
C GLY A 207 17.09 5.34 24.63
N SER A 208 17.32 5.13 23.32
CA SER A 208 16.33 5.55 22.32
C SER A 208 15.07 4.69 22.40
N GLY A 209 13.90 5.30 22.64
CA GLY A 209 12.59 4.65 22.55
C GLY A 209 12.18 4.32 21.11
N ALA A 210 13.10 4.42 20.16
CA ALA A 210 12.91 4.19 18.73
C ALA A 210 12.21 2.85 18.42
N PRO A 211 12.63 1.69 18.95
CA PRO A 211 11.98 0.42 18.62
C PRO A 211 10.49 0.42 18.99
N TRP A 212 10.10 1.02 20.14
CA TRP A 212 8.69 1.10 20.55
C TRP A 212 7.86 2.00 19.65
N GLY A 213 8.38 3.17 19.28
CA GLY A 213 7.68 4.09 18.36
C GLY A 213 7.50 3.49 16.96
N ILE A 214 8.50 2.75 16.47
CA ILE A 214 8.44 2.08 15.17
C ILE A 214 7.42 0.91 15.21
N LEU A 215 7.36 0.15 16.30
CA LEU A 215 6.37 -0.91 16.48
C LEU A 215 4.94 -0.37 16.37
N SER A 216 4.63 0.70 17.11
CA SER A 216 3.30 1.33 17.04
C SER A 216 2.96 1.81 15.63
N ALA A 217 3.93 2.40 14.93
CA ALA A 217 3.77 2.86 13.55
C ALA A 217 3.41 1.72 12.59
N VAL A 218 4.19 0.63 12.59
CA VAL A 218 3.94 -0.51 11.68
C VAL A 218 2.61 -1.18 11.97
N GLY A 219 2.26 -1.36 13.25
CA GLY A 219 0.93 -1.88 13.62
C GLY A 219 -0.21 -1.03 13.06
N LEU A 220 -0.11 0.30 13.17
CA LEU A 220 -1.10 1.22 12.58
C LEU A 220 -1.16 1.11 11.06
N GLY A 221 -0.02 1.05 10.36
CA GLY A 221 0.00 0.88 8.90
C GLY A 221 -0.74 -0.38 8.44
N VAL A 222 -0.56 -1.50 9.14
CA VAL A 222 -1.25 -2.77 8.84
C VAL A 222 -2.77 -2.66 9.07
N ILE A 223 -3.19 -2.02 10.17
CA ILE A 223 -4.61 -1.78 10.44
C ILE A 223 -5.21 -0.94 9.30
N GLY A 224 -4.52 0.13 8.90
CA GLY A 224 -4.86 0.93 7.72
C GLY A 224 -5.12 0.04 6.53
N ALA A 225 -4.11 -0.74 6.14
CA ALA A 225 -4.16 -1.59 4.96
C ALA A 225 -5.37 -2.55 4.94
N LEU A 226 -5.81 -3.07 6.09
CA LEU A 226 -6.95 -3.98 6.16
C LEU A 226 -8.32 -3.27 6.17
N VAL A 227 -8.39 -2.06 6.74
CA VAL A 227 -9.64 -1.30 6.85
C VAL A 227 -10.29 -1.05 5.47
N VAL A 228 -9.53 -0.81 4.40
CA VAL A 228 -10.12 -0.55 3.07
C VAL A 228 -10.72 -1.80 2.43
N VAL A 229 -10.09 -2.97 2.64
CA VAL A 229 -10.69 -4.25 2.22
C VAL A 229 -12.04 -4.45 2.91
N MET A 230 -12.15 -4.03 4.18
CA MET A 230 -13.40 -4.13 4.94
C MET A 230 -14.46 -3.11 4.50
N ILE A 231 -14.06 -1.94 4.00
CA ILE A 231 -14.96 -0.88 3.53
C ILE A 231 -15.69 -1.26 2.24
N ARG A 232 -15.03 -1.96 1.31
CA ARG A 232 -15.60 -2.33 -0.01
C ARG A 232 -16.96 -3.04 0.05
N ARG A 233 -17.26 -3.72 1.16
CA ARG A 233 -18.56 -4.36 1.41
C ARG A 233 -19.70 -3.36 1.62
N ARG A 234 -19.46 -2.22 2.29
CA ARG A 234 -20.50 -1.20 2.55
C ARG A 234 -20.85 -0.38 1.31
N THR A 235 -20.00 -0.41 0.28
CA THR A 235 -20.17 0.40 -0.94
C THR A 235 -20.43 -0.43 -2.18
N HIS A 236 -20.97 -1.66 -2.07
CA HIS A 236 -21.75 -2.25 -3.17
C HIS A 236 -22.94 -1.32 -3.47
N MET A 237 -22.66 -0.25 -4.23
CA MET A 237 -23.68 0.54 -4.89
C MET A 237 -24.38 -0.40 -5.88
N PRO A 238 -25.72 -0.42 -5.90
CA PRO A 238 -26.42 -1.19 -6.91
C PRO A 238 -25.98 -0.68 -8.29
N ARG A 239 -25.52 -1.61 -9.14
CA ARG A 239 -25.56 -1.40 -10.59
C ARG A 239 -27.02 -1.14 -10.92
N ARG A 240 -27.36 0.11 -11.22
CA ARG A 240 -28.57 0.43 -11.97
C ARG A 240 -28.29 0.21 -13.44
#